data_AF-A0A1W5D2F3-F1
#
_entry.id   AF-A0A1W5D2F3-F1
#
_cell.length_a   1.000
_cell.length_b   1.000
_cell.length_c   1.000
_cell.angle_alpha   90.00
_cell.angle_beta   90.00
_cell.angle_gamma   90.00
#
_symmetry.space_group_name_H-M   'P 1'
#
loop_
_entity.id
_entity.type
_entity.pdbx_description
1 polymer ?
#
loop_
_entity_poly.entity_id
_entity_poly.type
_entity_poly.pdbx_seq_one_letter_code
_entity_poly.pdbx_strand_id
1 'polypeptide(L)'
;MGDAAGTSKPKIPDAFAILPAAHHPNLNLLGISTVHGNASLERTTINAGRVLTAIGKADIPVYPGAAKPFCRKAVHAPDIHGTSGLDGTNLLHPPASPPITDTNAVLAIRSALTAQPANTAWLVATGALTNIALLFATFPSLTSHIKGLSIMGGAVGGNFTTVPLGHIAGQGPQIGNTTPGAEFNMYYDPKAGAPSSPTRFPHPKPRSSP
;
A
#
# COMPACT_ATOMS: atom_id res chain seq x y z
N MET A 1 -1.27 -27.36 33.69
CA MET A 1 -1.94 -27.14 32.39
C MET A 1 -1.95 -25.65 32.16
N GLY A 2 -0.97 -25.15 31.40
CA GLY A 2 -0.83 -23.71 31.11
C GLY A 2 -1.21 -23.46 29.67
N ASP A 3 -2.26 -22.66 29.46
CA ASP A 3 -2.62 -22.12 28.16
C ASP A 3 -1.55 -21.14 27.70
N ALA A 4 -0.75 -21.54 26.72
CA ALA A 4 0.05 -20.64 25.91
C ALA A 4 -0.90 -19.93 24.94
N ALA A 5 -1.53 -18.85 25.39
CA ALA A 5 -2.15 -17.87 24.52
C ALA A 5 -1.05 -17.23 23.66
N GLY A 6 -0.76 -17.85 22.52
CA GLY A 6 0.09 -17.30 21.48
C GLY A 6 -0.55 -16.01 20.99
N THR A 7 -0.03 -14.87 21.47
CA THR A 7 -0.46 -13.54 21.04
C THR A 7 -0.11 -13.36 19.55
N SER A 8 -1.06 -13.68 18.67
CA SER A 8 -1.01 -13.28 17.26
C SER A 8 -1.15 -11.75 17.22
N LYS A 9 -0.01 -11.06 17.21
CA LYS A 9 0.02 -9.60 17.05
C LYS A 9 -0.71 -9.23 15.76
N PRO A 10 -1.67 -8.28 15.76
CA PRO A 10 -2.32 -7.81 14.54
C PRO A 10 -1.24 -7.22 13.61
N LYS A 11 -0.90 -7.93 12.54
CA LYS A 11 0.05 -7.46 11.52
C LYS A 11 -0.75 -6.70 10.48
N ILE A 12 -1.01 -5.41 10.70
CA ILE A 12 -1.74 -4.58 9.73
C ILE A 12 -0.86 -3.37 9.37
N PRO A 13 0.14 -3.53 8.49
CA PRO A 13 1.00 -2.43 8.08
C PRO A 13 0.22 -1.22 7.56
N ASP A 14 -0.89 -1.46 6.86
CA ASP A 14 -1.69 -0.41 6.22
C ASP A 14 -2.46 0.48 7.21
N ALA A 15 -2.94 -0.07 8.33
CA ALA A 15 -3.65 0.72 9.35
C ALA A 15 -2.69 1.73 10.03
N PHE A 16 -1.44 1.33 10.25
CA PHE A 16 -0.39 2.21 10.78
C PHE A 16 0.05 3.30 9.81
N ALA A 17 -0.23 3.16 8.51
CA ALA A 17 -0.02 4.23 7.52
C ALA A 17 -1.20 5.21 7.48
N ILE A 18 -2.45 4.71 7.61
CA ILE A 18 -3.67 5.53 7.56
C ILE A 18 -3.75 6.49 8.76
N LEU A 19 -3.45 6.01 9.97
CA LEU A 19 -3.49 6.80 11.21
C LEU A 19 -2.70 8.12 11.14
N PRO A 20 -1.38 8.11 10.89
CA PRO A 20 -0.61 9.35 10.78
C PRO A 20 -1.01 10.17 9.56
N ALA A 21 -1.37 9.54 8.43
CA ALA A 21 -1.82 10.26 7.25
C ALA A 21 -3.11 11.08 7.50
N ALA A 22 -4.03 10.54 8.30
CA ALA A 22 -5.33 11.17 8.56
C ALA A 22 -5.33 12.21 9.70
N HIS A 23 -4.36 12.13 10.63
CA HIS A 23 -4.30 12.99 11.82
C HIS A 23 -3.11 13.95 11.87
N HIS A 24 -2.10 13.77 11.03
CA HIS A 24 -0.95 14.67 11.05
C HIS A 24 -1.32 16.06 10.49
N PRO A 25 -1.08 17.16 11.22
CA PRO A 25 -1.59 18.50 10.86
C PRO A 25 -1.03 19.05 9.54
N ASN A 26 0.12 18.56 9.11
CA ASN A 26 0.74 18.96 7.84
C ASN A 26 0.38 18.04 6.66
N LEU A 27 -0.48 17.05 6.85
CA LEU A 27 -0.93 16.13 5.81
C LEU A 27 -2.42 16.33 5.52
N ASN A 28 -2.75 16.32 4.24
CA ASN A 28 -4.12 16.28 3.77
C ASN A 28 -4.33 14.96 3.01
N LEU A 29 -5.01 14.00 3.65
CA LEU A 29 -5.29 12.70 3.04
C LEU A 29 -6.45 12.84 2.05
N LEU A 30 -6.11 12.93 0.76
CA LEU A 30 -7.06 13.16 -0.34
C LEU A 30 -8.05 12.00 -0.58
N GLY A 31 -7.69 10.81 -0.15
CA GLY A 31 -8.47 9.59 -0.35
C GLY A 31 -7.61 8.34 -0.28
N ILE A 32 -8.27 7.18 -0.22
CA ILE A 32 -7.62 5.87 -0.16
C ILE A 32 -8.09 5.07 -1.37
N SER A 33 -7.14 4.51 -2.12
CA SER A 33 -7.45 3.44 -3.08
C SER A 33 -7.03 2.10 -2.48
N THR A 34 -7.89 1.09 -2.60
CA THR A 34 -7.58 -0.27 -2.17
C THR A 34 -7.18 -1.15 -3.35
N VAL A 35 -6.48 -2.24 -3.04
CA VAL A 35 -5.98 -3.20 -4.04
C VAL A 35 -5.99 -4.60 -3.43
N HIS A 36 -5.97 -5.63 -4.29
CA HIS A 36 -5.69 -7.00 -3.87
C HIS A 36 -4.30 -7.13 -3.23
N GLY A 37 -4.11 -8.13 -2.37
CA GLY A 37 -2.83 -8.42 -1.75
C GLY A 37 -3.01 -9.29 -0.50
N ASN A 38 -2.74 -8.72 0.67
CA ASN A 38 -2.90 -9.37 1.98
C ASN A 38 -4.26 -10.06 2.16
N ALA A 39 -5.32 -9.50 1.58
CA ALA A 39 -6.64 -10.11 1.46
C ALA A 39 -7.28 -9.81 0.10
N SER A 40 -8.49 -10.33 -0.12
CA SER A 40 -9.32 -9.98 -1.28
C SER A 40 -9.60 -8.47 -1.31
N LEU A 41 -9.85 -7.92 -2.50
CA LEU A 41 -10.18 -6.49 -2.65
C LEU A 41 -11.38 -6.08 -1.78
N GLU A 42 -12.41 -6.94 -1.72
CA GLU A 42 -13.58 -6.70 -0.88
C GLU A 42 -13.18 -6.52 0.58
N ARG A 43 -12.33 -7.42 1.10
CA ARG A 43 -11.83 -7.34 2.46
C ARG A 43 -10.96 -6.12 2.67
N THR A 44 -9.97 -5.85 1.82
CA THR A 44 -9.10 -4.66 1.97
C THR A 44 -9.90 -3.35 1.92
N THR A 45 -10.95 -3.29 1.11
CA THR A 45 -11.87 -2.15 1.03
C THR A 45 -12.67 -1.98 2.31
N ILE A 46 -13.32 -3.03 2.80
CA ILE A 46 -14.08 -3.00 4.06
C ILE A 46 -13.14 -2.61 5.20
N ASN A 47 -11.95 -3.20 5.24
CA ASN A 47 -10.95 -2.99 6.28
C ASN A 47 -10.48 -1.52 6.32
N ALA A 48 -10.22 -0.90 5.16
CA ALA A 48 -9.91 0.52 5.09
C ALA A 48 -11.04 1.40 5.65
N GLY A 49 -12.29 1.10 5.26
CA GLY A 49 -13.47 1.80 5.78
C GLY A 49 -13.64 1.65 7.29
N ARG A 50 -13.42 0.45 7.84
CA ARG A 50 -13.48 0.18 9.29
C ARG A 50 -12.42 0.97 10.06
N VAL A 51 -11.20 1.05 9.55
CA VAL A 51 -10.12 1.84 10.16
C VAL A 51 -10.49 3.33 10.16
N LEU A 52 -10.98 3.86 9.04
CA LEU A 52 -11.42 5.26 8.95
C LEU A 52 -12.57 5.58 9.92
N THR A 53 -13.55 4.68 10.05
CA THR A 53 -14.61 4.81 11.06
C THR A 53 -14.03 4.88 12.47
N ALA A 54 -13.14 3.96 12.81
CA ALA A 54 -12.60 3.84 14.17
C ALA A 54 -11.77 5.05 14.59
N ILE A 55 -11.12 5.73 13.64
CA ILE A 55 -10.30 6.93 13.91
C ILE A 55 -11.08 8.24 13.73
N GLY A 56 -12.39 8.19 13.51
CA GLY A 56 -13.26 9.35 13.34
C GLY A 56 -13.03 10.12 12.02
N LYS A 57 -12.65 9.42 10.96
CA LYS A 57 -12.30 9.99 9.64
C LYS A 57 -13.06 9.33 8.49
N ALA A 58 -14.32 8.97 8.73
CA ALA A 58 -15.18 8.29 7.76
C ALA A 58 -15.58 9.16 6.55
N ASP A 59 -15.25 10.45 6.58
CA ASP A 59 -15.40 11.41 5.48
C ASP A 59 -14.34 11.22 4.37
N ILE A 60 -13.23 10.54 4.67
CA ILE A 60 -12.16 10.28 3.70
C ILE A 60 -12.66 9.24 2.69
N PRO A 61 -12.63 9.53 1.37
CA PRO A 61 -13.19 8.63 0.37
C PRO A 61 -12.33 7.39 0.17
N VAL A 62 -12.99 6.23 0.03
CA VAL A 62 -12.35 4.93 -0.25
C VAL A 62 -12.79 4.43 -1.62
N TYR A 63 -11.84 4.14 -2.49
CA TYR A 63 -12.06 3.69 -3.87
C TYR A 63 -11.53 2.26 -4.07
N PRO A 64 -12.40 1.28 -4.37
CA PRO A 64 -11.96 -0.06 -4.73
C PRO A 64 -11.17 -0.04 -6.05
N GLY A 65 -9.96 -0.59 -6.04
CA GLY A 65 -9.09 -0.69 -7.21
C GLY A 65 -9.05 -2.08 -7.83
N ALA A 66 -7.84 -2.53 -8.20
CA ALA A 66 -7.66 -3.80 -8.88
C ALA A 66 -7.93 -5.00 -7.96
N ALA A 67 -8.79 -5.91 -8.41
CA ALA A 67 -9.11 -7.16 -7.69
C ALA A 67 -8.10 -8.29 -7.93
N LYS A 68 -7.19 -8.14 -8.90
CA LYS A 68 -6.19 -9.15 -9.28
C LYS A 68 -4.92 -8.50 -9.83
N PRO A 69 -3.77 -9.21 -9.81
CA PRO A 69 -2.53 -8.74 -10.41
C PRO A 69 -2.66 -8.50 -11.92
N PHE A 70 -1.80 -7.65 -12.48
CA PHE A 70 -1.83 -7.26 -13.90
C PHE A 70 -1.65 -8.45 -14.87
N CYS A 71 -0.83 -9.43 -14.52
CA CYS A 71 -0.48 -10.55 -15.41
C CYS A 71 -0.46 -11.92 -14.71
N ARG A 72 -0.98 -12.03 -13.48
CA ARG A 72 -0.94 -13.28 -12.68
C ARG A 72 -2.30 -13.55 -12.05
N LYS A 73 -2.51 -14.81 -11.65
CA LYS A 73 -3.63 -15.17 -10.76
C LYS A 73 -3.42 -14.47 -9.41
N ALA A 74 -4.50 -13.98 -8.81
CA ALA A 74 -4.45 -13.40 -7.47
C ALA A 74 -4.03 -14.48 -6.46
N VAL A 75 -3.13 -14.14 -5.56
CA VAL A 75 -2.69 -14.98 -4.46
C VAL A 75 -2.65 -14.10 -3.21
N HIS A 76 -3.15 -14.63 -2.10
CA HIS A 76 -3.31 -13.92 -0.83
C HIS A 76 -2.43 -14.57 0.26
N ALA A 77 -2.13 -13.86 1.35
CA ALA A 77 -1.36 -14.38 2.50
C ALA A 77 -2.22 -14.49 3.77
N PRO A 78 -3.16 -15.46 3.82
CA PRO A 78 -4.00 -15.68 4.99
C PRO A 78 -3.18 -16.08 6.24
N ASP A 79 -2.01 -16.71 6.06
CA ASP A 79 -1.16 -17.16 7.17
C ASP A 79 -0.52 -16.00 7.97
N ILE A 80 -0.45 -14.80 7.41
CA ILE A 80 0.19 -13.62 8.03
C ILE A 80 -0.85 -12.63 8.55
N HIS A 81 -1.94 -12.43 7.81
CA HIS A 81 -2.95 -11.39 8.07
C HIS A 81 -4.32 -11.95 8.49
N GLY A 82 -4.41 -13.29 8.59
CA GLY A 82 -5.65 -13.99 8.85
C GLY A 82 -6.62 -13.98 7.67
N THR A 83 -7.72 -14.71 7.81
CA THR A 83 -8.70 -14.91 6.74
C THR A 83 -9.34 -13.58 6.35
N SER A 84 -9.70 -12.72 7.30
CA SER A 84 -10.31 -11.42 7.00
C SER A 84 -9.32 -10.36 6.50
N GLY A 85 -8.00 -10.59 6.58
CA GLY A 85 -6.96 -9.56 6.38
C GLY A 85 -6.85 -8.55 7.54
N LEU A 86 -7.69 -8.70 8.56
CA LEU A 86 -7.74 -7.93 9.81
C LEU A 86 -8.05 -8.89 11.00
N ASP A 87 -7.63 -10.15 10.94
CA ASP A 87 -7.95 -11.08 12.05
C ASP A 87 -7.33 -10.55 13.36
N GLY A 88 -8.11 -10.62 14.44
CA GLY A 88 -7.77 -9.99 15.73
C GLY A 88 -8.39 -8.60 15.95
N THR A 89 -9.10 -8.03 14.96
CA THR A 89 -9.81 -6.74 15.10
C THR A 89 -11.34 -6.88 15.11
N ASN A 90 -11.88 -7.96 15.68
CA ASN A 90 -13.33 -8.22 15.74
C ASN A 90 -14.13 -7.10 16.45
N LEU A 91 -13.44 -6.14 17.09
CA LEU A 91 -13.99 -4.97 17.77
C LEU A 91 -14.20 -3.76 16.85
N LEU A 92 -13.69 -3.76 15.61
CA LEU A 92 -13.89 -2.62 14.71
C LEU A 92 -15.33 -2.61 14.18
N HIS A 93 -16.01 -1.48 14.37
CA HIS A 93 -17.34 -1.25 13.82
C HIS A 93 -17.33 -1.36 12.29
N PRO A 94 -18.47 -1.71 11.66
CA PRO A 94 -18.61 -1.61 10.20
C PRO A 94 -18.20 -0.23 9.66
N PRO A 95 -17.80 -0.13 8.38
CA PRO A 95 -17.58 1.15 7.73
C PRO A 95 -18.81 2.06 7.89
N ALA A 96 -18.61 3.30 8.35
CA ALA A 96 -19.69 4.26 8.53
C ALA A 96 -20.11 4.91 7.20
N SER A 97 -19.20 4.89 6.22
CA SER A 97 -19.44 5.33 4.84
C SER A 97 -19.19 4.17 3.88
N PRO A 98 -20.04 3.97 2.86
CA PRO A 98 -19.79 2.98 1.82
C PRO A 98 -18.58 3.41 0.95
N PRO A 99 -17.87 2.46 0.33
CA PRO A 99 -16.86 2.78 -0.67
C PRO A 99 -17.51 3.43 -1.90
N ILE A 100 -16.75 4.29 -2.58
CA ILE A 100 -17.20 4.95 -3.82
C ILE A 100 -16.95 4.01 -5.00
N THR A 101 -18.02 3.63 -5.70
CA THR A 101 -17.99 2.61 -6.76
C THR A 101 -18.45 3.11 -8.13
N ASP A 102 -18.86 4.38 -8.25
CA ASP A 102 -19.27 5.02 -9.50
C ASP A 102 -18.07 5.45 -10.37
N THR A 103 -16.86 5.44 -9.81
CA THR A 103 -15.60 5.67 -10.50
C THR A 103 -14.57 4.62 -10.10
N ASN A 104 -13.66 4.28 -11.02
CA ASN A 104 -12.58 3.36 -10.71
C ASN A 104 -11.44 4.08 -9.96
N ALA A 105 -10.68 3.33 -9.14
CA ALA A 105 -9.59 3.90 -8.36
C ALA A 105 -8.54 4.65 -9.18
N VAL A 106 -8.24 4.22 -10.41
CA VAL A 106 -7.23 4.86 -11.27
C VAL A 106 -7.67 6.27 -11.69
N LEU A 107 -8.94 6.43 -12.08
CA LEU A 107 -9.54 7.71 -12.41
C LEU A 107 -9.67 8.59 -11.16
N ALA A 108 -10.07 8.02 -10.02
CA ALA A 108 -10.15 8.74 -8.75
C ALA A 108 -8.79 9.30 -8.34
N ILE A 109 -7.73 8.48 -8.40
CA ILE A 109 -6.35 8.91 -8.13
C ILE A 109 -5.95 10.06 -9.07
N ARG A 110 -6.17 9.90 -10.39
CA ARG A 110 -5.87 10.97 -11.35
C ARG A 110 -6.58 12.27 -10.97
N SER A 111 -7.90 12.22 -10.78
CA SER A 111 -8.72 13.40 -10.46
C SER A 111 -8.23 14.09 -9.19
N ALA A 112 -7.98 13.32 -8.13
CA ALA A 112 -7.48 13.85 -6.86
C ALA A 112 -6.12 14.53 -7.02
N LEU A 113 -5.19 13.93 -7.78
CA LEU A 113 -3.87 14.51 -8.03
C LEU A 113 -3.93 15.76 -8.90
N THR A 114 -4.74 15.76 -9.97
CA THR A 114 -4.87 16.90 -10.88
C THR A 114 -5.61 18.09 -10.25
N ALA A 115 -6.42 17.85 -9.22
CA ALA A 115 -7.04 18.90 -8.43
C ALA A 115 -6.04 19.63 -7.51
N GLN A 116 -4.85 19.07 -7.29
CA GLN A 116 -3.78 19.73 -6.53
C GLN A 116 -2.81 20.47 -7.46
N PRO A 117 -2.16 21.54 -6.98
CA PRO A 117 -1.10 22.20 -7.74
C PRO A 117 0.01 21.22 -8.10
N ALA A 118 0.62 21.40 -9.28
CA ALA A 118 1.72 20.56 -9.73
C ALA A 118 2.87 20.53 -8.69
N ASN A 119 3.53 19.38 -8.56
CA ASN A 119 4.63 19.12 -7.63
C ASN A 119 4.28 19.31 -6.14
N THR A 120 3.02 19.12 -5.74
CA THR A 120 2.61 19.19 -4.32
C THR A 120 2.16 17.85 -3.73
N ALA A 121 1.34 17.09 -4.46
CA ALA A 121 0.76 15.84 -3.98
C ALA A 121 1.73 14.65 -4.09
N TRP A 122 1.66 13.75 -3.11
CA TRP A 122 2.41 12.49 -3.09
C TRP A 122 1.48 11.31 -3.32
N LEU A 123 1.99 10.29 -4.00
CA LEU A 123 1.41 8.95 -3.98
C LEU A 123 2.16 8.10 -2.95
N VAL A 124 1.43 7.44 -2.06
CA VAL A 124 1.98 6.52 -1.07
C VAL A 124 1.36 5.14 -1.30
N ALA A 125 2.17 4.19 -1.76
CA ALA A 125 1.73 2.83 -2.05
C ALA A 125 2.26 1.86 -0.98
N THR A 126 1.35 1.25 -0.22
CA THR A 126 1.68 0.30 0.85
C THR A 126 1.29 -1.14 0.55
N GLY A 127 0.58 -1.38 -0.55
CA GLY A 127 0.19 -2.70 -1.05
C GLY A 127 0.70 -2.98 -2.47
N ALA A 128 0.07 -3.93 -3.15
CA ALA A 128 0.42 -4.27 -4.53
C ALA A 128 0.35 -3.05 -5.47
N LEU A 129 1.33 -2.93 -6.38
CA LEU A 129 1.49 -1.75 -7.24
C LEU A 129 0.54 -1.71 -8.45
N THR A 130 -0.43 -2.62 -8.55
CA THR A 130 -1.31 -2.77 -9.72
C THR A 130 -2.03 -1.47 -10.08
N ASN A 131 -2.60 -0.76 -9.08
CA ASN A 131 -3.28 0.52 -9.32
C ASN A 131 -2.30 1.59 -9.84
N ILE A 132 -1.09 1.64 -9.28
CA ILE A 132 -0.05 2.61 -9.64
C ILE A 132 0.49 2.35 -11.05
N ALA A 133 0.72 1.09 -11.40
CA ALA A 133 1.15 0.69 -12.72
C ALA A 133 0.08 1.04 -13.78
N LEU A 134 -1.19 0.73 -13.51
CA LEU A 134 -2.30 1.11 -14.39
C LEU A 134 -2.42 2.63 -14.54
N LEU A 135 -2.24 3.38 -13.45
CA LEU A 135 -2.27 4.84 -13.46
C LEU A 135 -1.23 5.43 -14.40
N PHE A 136 0.04 5.04 -14.27
CA PHE A 136 1.10 5.60 -15.11
C PHE A 136 1.13 5.03 -16.53
N ALA A 137 0.65 3.80 -16.73
CA ALA A 137 0.42 3.28 -18.07
C ALA A 137 -0.68 4.05 -18.82
N THR A 138 -1.74 4.47 -18.11
CA THR A 138 -2.87 5.20 -18.71
C THR A 138 -2.59 6.71 -18.82
N PHE A 139 -1.91 7.29 -17.83
CA PHE A 139 -1.67 8.73 -17.71
C PHE A 139 -0.18 9.02 -17.47
N PRO A 140 0.70 8.77 -18.46
CA PRO A 140 2.15 8.93 -18.28
C PRO A 140 2.56 10.37 -17.94
N SER A 141 1.82 11.37 -18.41
CA SER A 141 2.06 12.79 -18.10
C SER A 141 1.86 13.13 -16.61
N LEU A 142 1.17 12.28 -15.84
CA LEU A 142 0.95 12.49 -14.42
C LEU A 142 2.24 12.38 -13.60
N THR A 143 3.28 11.71 -14.14
CA THR A 143 4.59 11.54 -13.51
C THR A 143 5.30 12.86 -13.24
N SER A 144 5.12 13.87 -14.10
CA SER A 144 5.67 15.22 -13.92
C SER A 144 4.78 16.14 -13.08
N HIS A 145 3.54 15.72 -12.80
CA HIS A 145 2.58 16.49 -12.00
C HIS A 145 2.72 16.20 -10.50
N ILE A 146 3.10 14.98 -10.11
CA ILE A 146 3.22 14.60 -8.70
C ILE A 146 4.55 15.05 -8.09
N LYS A 147 4.54 15.34 -6.79
CA LYS A 147 5.77 15.65 -6.03
C LYS A 147 6.65 14.43 -5.84
N GLY A 148 6.05 13.26 -5.69
CA GLY A 148 6.79 12.01 -5.51
C GLY A 148 5.89 10.80 -5.30
N LEU A 149 6.53 9.63 -5.39
CA LEU A 149 5.94 8.32 -5.16
C LEU A 149 6.76 7.62 -4.06
N SER A 150 6.11 7.29 -2.95
CA SER A 150 6.68 6.47 -1.87
C SER A 150 6.11 5.07 -1.94
N ILE A 151 6.97 4.06 -2.02
CA ILE A 151 6.57 2.66 -2.12
C ILE A 151 7.08 1.93 -0.88
N MET A 152 6.18 1.29 -0.14
CA MET A 152 6.52 0.25 0.82
C MET A 152 6.51 -1.08 0.07
N GLY A 153 7.69 -1.53 -0.33
CA GLY A 153 7.86 -2.79 -1.04
C GLY A 153 9.25 -2.91 -1.64
N GLY A 154 9.70 -4.14 -1.84
CA GLY A 154 11.06 -4.46 -2.29
C GLY A 154 11.98 -4.97 -1.19
N ALA A 155 13.03 -5.65 -1.63
CA ALA A 155 14.00 -6.34 -0.79
C ALA A 155 15.39 -5.96 -1.30
N VAL A 156 16.19 -5.30 -0.48
CA VAL A 156 17.53 -4.83 -0.85
C VAL A 156 18.55 -5.39 0.13
N GLY A 157 19.50 -6.16 -0.39
CA GLY A 157 20.53 -6.85 0.38
C GLY A 157 21.63 -7.38 -0.52
N GLY A 158 22.51 -8.25 -0.01
CA GLY A 158 23.67 -8.74 -0.78
C GLY A 158 24.74 -7.67 -0.97
N ASN A 159 25.20 -7.06 0.12
CA ASN A 159 26.22 -6.00 0.18
C ASN A 159 25.83 -4.64 -0.44
N PHE A 160 24.58 -4.45 -0.87
CA PHE A 160 24.08 -3.12 -1.29
C PHE A 160 23.85 -2.16 -0.11
N THR A 161 23.56 -2.70 1.09
CA THR A 161 23.48 -1.91 2.34
C THR A 161 24.17 -2.68 3.47
N THR A 162 24.53 -1.97 4.55
CA THR A 162 25.04 -2.55 5.80
C THR A 162 23.92 -3.06 6.72
N VAL A 163 22.66 -3.01 6.28
CA VAL A 163 21.52 -3.44 7.08
C VAL A 163 21.57 -4.97 7.25
N PRO A 164 21.45 -5.49 8.49
CA PRO A 164 21.43 -6.93 8.73
C PRO A 164 20.30 -7.61 7.96
N LEU A 165 20.57 -8.79 7.41
CA LEU A 165 19.55 -9.60 6.72
C LEU A 165 18.45 -10.01 7.71
N GLY A 166 17.21 -10.08 7.21
CA GLY A 166 16.12 -10.69 7.96
C GLY A 166 16.42 -12.17 8.22
N HIS A 167 15.94 -12.71 9.35
CA HIS A 167 16.09 -14.12 9.67
C HIS A 167 14.71 -14.76 9.78
N ILE A 168 14.46 -15.81 9.02
CA ILE A 168 13.28 -16.66 9.22
C ILE A 168 13.73 -17.93 9.95
N ALA A 169 13.08 -18.22 11.08
CA ALA A 169 13.32 -19.43 11.87
C ALA A 169 13.18 -20.68 10.98
N GLY A 170 14.25 -21.48 10.90
CA GLY A 170 14.30 -22.69 10.07
C GLY A 170 14.66 -22.48 8.59
N GLN A 171 14.78 -21.24 8.10
CA GLN A 171 15.16 -20.94 6.70
C GLN A 171 16.45 -20.13 6.56
N GLY A 172 16.96 -19.55 7.66
CA GLY A 172 18.22 -18.81 7.67
C GLY A 172 18.06 -17.33 7.28
N PRO A 173 19.17 -16.64 6.94
CA PRO A 173 19.14 -15.22 6.59
C PRO A 173 18.58 -15.03 5.18
N GLN A 174 17.65 -14.08 5.03
CA GLN A 174 17.00 -13.73 3.76
C GLN A 174 16.76 -12.24 3.62
N ILE A 175 16.72 -11.76 2.37
CA ILE A 175 16.49 -10.35 2.03
C ILE A 175 15.00 -10.10 1.82
N GLY A 176 14.30 -11.04 1.18
CA GLY A 176 12.85 -10.99 0.97
C GLY A 176 12.06 -11.52 2.17
N ASN A 177 10.74 -11.28 2.18
CA ASN A 177 9.82 -11.83 3.18
C ASN A 177 8.90 -12.94 2.62
N THR A 178 8.81 -13.07 1.29
CA THR A 178 7.95 -14.05 0.60
C THR A 178 8.77 -15.13 -0.09
N THR A 179 9.91 -14.74 -0.68
CA THR A 179 10.97 -15.67 -1.10
C THR A 179 12.30 -15.16 -0.54
N PRO A 180 13.40 -15.92 -0.62
CA PRO A 180 14.70 -15.45 -0.13
C PRO A 180 15.14 -14.09 -0.67
N GLY A 181 14.68 -13.72 -1.88
CA GLY A 181 15.01 -12.45 -2.54
C GLY A 181 13.84 -11.51 -2.88
N ALA A 182 12.59 -11.87 -2.58
CA ALA A 182 11.43 -11.05 -2.95
C ALA A 182 10.57 -10.68 -1.73
N GLU A 183 10.22 -9.40 -1.68
CA GLU A 183 9.23 -8.84 -0.76
C GLU A 183 7.82 -9.02 -1.34
N PHE A 184 6.83 -9.22 -0.47
CA PHE A 184 5.43 -9.52 -0.74
C PHE A 184 4.81 -8.62 -1.82
N ASN A 185 4.79 -7.30 -1.61
CA ASN A 185 4.16 -6.36 -2.54
C ASN A 185 4.78 -6.42 -3.95
N MET A 186 6.08 -6.67 -4.04
CA MET A 186 6.78 -6.86 -5.32
C MET A 186 6.59 -8.26 -5.92
N TYR A 187 6.48 -9.30 -5.09
CA TYR A 187 6.36 -10.68 -5.55
C TYR A 187 5.00 -10.98 -6.19
N TYR A 188 3.93 -10.39 -5.66
CA TYR A 188 2.57 -10.67 -6.11
C TYR A 188 2.16 -9.86 -7.35
N ASP A 189 2.81 -8.74 -7.64
CA ASP A 189 2.70 -8.06 -8.95
C ASP A 189 4.03 -7.48 -9.46
N PRO A 190 4.99 -8.34 -9.85
CA PRO A 190 6.34 -7.89 -10.21
C PRO A 190 6.37 -7.12 -11.52
N LYS A 191 5.39 -7.34 -12.42
CA LYS A 191 5.28 -6.57 -13.67
C LYS A 191 4.76 -5.16 -13.41
N ALA A 192 3.94 -4.95 -12.37
CA ALA A 192 3.55 -3.61 -11.94
C ALA A 192 4.71 -2.85 -11.26
N GLY A 193 5.64 -3.56 -10.60
CA GLY A 193 6.85 -2.97 -10.03
C GLY A 193 8.01 -2.79 -11.02
N ALA A 194 7.94 -3.40 -12.20
CA ALA A 194 8.96 -3.27 -13.23
C ALA A 194 8.81 -1.93 -13.97
N PRO A 195 9.91 -1.19 -14.24
CA PRO A 195 9.84 0.07 -14.96
C PRO A 195 9.33 -0.15 -16.38
N SER A 196 8.23 0.50 -16.74
CA SER A 196 7.75 0.61 -18.12
C SER A 196 8.49 1.77 -18.81
N SER A 197 9.64 1.47 -19.44
CA SER A 197 10.55 2.46 -20.07
C SER A 197 11.11 3.47 -19.03
N PRO A 198 12.04 4.42 -19.35
CA PRO A 198 12.74 5.20 -18.32
C PRO A 198 11.83 6.31 -17.78
N THR A 199 10.85 5.93 -16.96
CA THR A 199 10.10 6.86 -16.13
C THR A 199 11.02 7.38 -15.03
N ARG A 200 11.77 8.46 -15.32
CA ARG A 200 12.57 9.17 -14.31
C ARG A 200 11.65 10.09 -13.52
N PHE A 201 11.42 9.76 -12.25
CA PHE A 201 10.92 10.74 -11.31
C PHE A 201 11.97 11.86 -11.15
N PRO A 202 11.57 13.13 -11.08
CA PRO A 202 12.51 14.23 -10.87
C PRO A 202 13.25 14.03 -9.53
N HIS A 203 14.59 14.02 -9.58
CA HIS A 203 15.39 14.02 -8.37
C HIS A 203 15.21 15.36 -7.64
N PRO A 204 15.05 15.37 -6.31
CA PRO A 204 15.09 16.61 -5.55
C PRO A 204 16.45 17.30 -5.78
N LYS A 205 16.43 18.57 -6.20
CA LYS A 205 17.64 19.37 -6.33
C LYS A 205 18.35 19.41 -4.96
N PRO A 206 19.68 19.23 -4.90
CA PRO A 206 20.42 19.38 -3.65
C PRO A 206 20.14 20.78 -3.09
N ARG A 207 19.81 20.85 -1.80
CA ARG A 207 19.68 22.15 -1.11
C ARG A 207 21.06 22.80 -1.16
N SER A 208 21.14 24.00 -1.74
CA SER A 208 22.29 24.87 -1.53
C SER A 208 22.34 25.23 -0.05
N SER A 209 23.41 24.81 0.62
CA SER A 209 23.75 25.29 1.96
C SER A 209 23.93 26.82 1.92
N PRO A 210 23.53 27.57 2.96
CA PRO A 210 23.97 28.94 3.16
C PRO A 210 25.48 29.02 3.43
#